data_AF-A0A962KGE0-F1
#
_entry.id   AF-A0A962KGE0-F1
#
_cell.length_a   1.000
_cell.length_b   1.000
_cell.length_c   1.000
_cell.angle_alpha   90.00
_cell.angle_beta   90.00
_cell.angle_gamma   90.00
#
_symmetry.space_group_name_H-M   'P 1'
#
loop_
_entity.id
_entity.type
_entity.pdbx_description
1 polymer ?
#
loop_
_entity_poly.entity_id
_entity_poly.type
_entity_poly.pdbx_seq_one_letter_code
_entity_poly.pdbx_strand_id
1 'polypeptide(L)' 'VMNAVDHPHGGGDGGRHRMAKAPRTPWGQKTLGYKTRRRKSTNNMIVRSRHAAKRK' A
#
# COMPACT_ATOMS: atom_id res chain seq x y z
N VAL A 1 12.18 -1.39 -15.01
CA VAL A 1 12.12 -2.30 -13.84
C VAL A 1 13.30 -1.96 -12.95
N MET A 2 13.12 -1.84 -11.63
CA MET A 2 14.18 -1.49 -10.67
C MET A 2 15.01 -2.72 -10.27
N ASN A 3 16.20 -2.52 -9.69
CA ASN A 3 16.98 -3.63 -9.13
C ASN A 3 16.37 -4.10 -7.80
N ALA A 4 16.76 -5.30 -7.34
CA ALA A 4 16.23 -5.87 -6.09
C ALA A 4 16.54 -5.01 -4.84
N VAL A 5 17.61 -4.20 -4.89
CA VAL A 5 17.98 -3.29 -3.78
C VAL A 5 17.09 -2.05 -3.72
N ASP A 6 16.58 -1.60 -4.88
CA ASP A 6 15.88 -0.32 -4.99
C ASP A 6 14.37 -0.46 -4.72
N HIS A 7 13.81 -1.64 -4.99
CA HIS A 7 12.37 -1.85 -4.87
C HIS A 7 12.00 -3.27 -4.42
N PRO A 8 10.94 -3.43 -3.58
CA PRO A 8 10.43 -4.75 -3.20
C PRO A 8 9.93 -5.63 -4.35
N HIS A 9 9.78 -5.06 -5.54
CA HIS A 9 9.40 -5.75 -6.79
C HIS A 9 10.51 -5.68 -7.86
N GLY A 10 11.69 -5.18 -7.51
CA GLY A 10 12.83 -5.13 -8.41
C GLY A 10 13.55 -6.47 -8.51
N GLY A 11 14.28 -6.66 -9.61
CA GLY A 11 15.02 -7.89 -9.91
C GLY A 11 14.19 -9.03 -10.51
N GLY A 12 14.89 -10.09 -10.94
CA GLY A 12 14.34 -11.29 -11.58
C GLY A 12 14.80 -11.44 -13.03
N ASP A 13 15.30 -12.63 -13.36
CA ASP A 13 15.90 -13.03 -14.66
C ASP A 13 14.87 -13.13 -15.81
N GLY A 14 13.91 -12.21 -15.90
CA GLY A 14 12.83 -12.27 -16.91
C GLY A 14 11.53 -11.55 -16.56
N GLY A 15 11.54 -10.57 -15.66
CA GLY A 15 10.43 -9.60 -15.53
C GLY A 15 9.24 -10.00 -14.64
N ARG A 16 9.29 -11.11 -13.89
CA ARG A 16 8.25 -11.46 -12.90
C ARG A 16 8.86 -11.96 -11.59
N HIS A 17 8.65 -11.19 -10.51
CA HIS A 17 8.92 -11.61 -9.14
C HIS A 17 8.06 -12.87 -8.83
N ARG A 18 8.72 -13.99 -8.46
CA ARG A 18 8.19 -15.37 -8.35
C ARG A 18 6.95 -15.58 -7.47
N MET A 19 6.46 -14.56 -6.78
CA MET A 19 5.24 -14.57 -5.97
C MET A 19 4.52 -13.24 -6.19
N ALA A 20 3.22 -13.24 -6.48
CA ALA A 20 2.41 -12.02 -6.63
C ALA A 20 2.28 -11.28 -5.28
N LYS A 21 3.37 -10.66 -4.81
CA LYS A 21 3.37 -9.83 -3.60
C LYS A 21 2.48 -8.63 -3.90
N ALA A 22 1.53 -8.37 -2.99
CA ALA A 22 0.70 -7.16 -3.04
C ALA A 22 1.58 -5.92 -3.33
N PRO A 23 1.10 -4.99 -4.16
CA PRO A 23 1.90 -3.85 -4.56
C PRO A 23 2.27 -2.97 -3.38
N ARG A 24 3.55 -2.57 -3.38
CA ARG A 24 4.21 -1.83 -2.30
C ARG A 24 4.97 -0.65 -2.86
N THR A 25 5.23 0.32 -2.00
CA THR A 25 6.18 1.40 -2.21
C THR A 25 7.62 0.86 -2.12
N PRO A 26 8.63 1.64 -2.55
CA PRO A 26 10.05 1.27 -2.36
C PRO A 26 10.39 0.92 -0.90
N TRP A 27 9.70 1.55 0.06
CA TRP A 27 9.88 1.34 1.49
C TRP A 27 8.94 0.29 2.11
N GLY A 28 8.24 -0.48 1.27
CA GLY A 28 7.45 -1.63 1.71
C GLY A 28 6.02 -1.34 2.17
N GLN A 29 5.54 -0.10 2.10
CA GLN A 29 4.15 0.25 2.42
C GLN A 29 3.20 -0.22 1.32
N LYS A 30 2.06 -0.85 1.67
CA LYS A 30 1.05 -1.28 0.68
C LYS A 30 0.45 -0.07 -0.05
N THR A 31 0.37 -0.14 -1.37
CA THR A 31 -0.19 0.94 -2.22
C THR A 31 -1.68 0.80 -2.45
N LEU A 32 -2.19 -0.44 -2.55
CA LEU A 32 -3.61 -0.69 -2.81
C LEU A 32 -4.41 -0.86 -1.51
N GLY A 33 -5.44 -0.02 -1.34
CA GLY A 33 -6.47 -0.16 -0.31
C GLY A 33 -6.04 0.07 1.14
N TYR A 34 -4.74 0.26 1.41
CA TYR A 34 -4.22 0.39 2.76
C TYR A 34 -4.46 1.79 3.34
N LYS A 35 -5.12 1.86 4.50
CA LYS A 35 -5.30 3.13 5.22
C LYS A 35 -4.01 3.51 5.92
N THR A 36 -3.45 4.65 5.53
CA THR A 36 -2.18 5.15 6.06
C THR A 36 -2.35 5.90 7.39
N ARG A 37 -3.48 6.60 7.59
CA ARG A 37 -3.80 7.29 8.84
C ARG A 37 -4.25 6.32 9.93
N ARG A 38 -3.51 6.26 11.04
CA ARG A 38 -3.81 5.39 12.20
C ARG A 38 -4.22 6.16 13.47
N ARG A 39 -3.71 7.38 13.67
CA ARG A 39 -3.91 8.16 14.91
C ARG A 39 -5.38 8.55 15.10
N LYS A 40 -6.01 8.06 16.17
CA LYS A 40 -7.44 8.26 16.45
C LYS A 40 -7.80 9.71 16.77
N SER A 41 -6.91 10.46 17.43
CA SER A 41 -7.16 11.86 17.84
C SER A 41 -7.42 12.80 16.66
N THR A 42 -6.98 12.44 15.46
CA THR A 42 -7.20 13.24 14.25
C THR A 42 -8.60 13.06 13.65
N ASN A 43 -9.41 12.13 14.19
CA ASN A 43 -10.75 11.85 13.69
C ASN A 43 -11.85 12.65 14.40
N ASN A 44 -11.52 13.46 15.41
CA ASN A 44 -12.50 14.07 16.32
C ASN A 44 -13.52 14.98 15.63
N MET A 45 -13.13 15.65 14.54
CA MET A 45 -13.99 16.56 13.78
C MET A 45 -14.63 15.90 12.54
N ILE A 46 -14.57 14.57 12.41
CA ILE A 46 -15.08 13.86 11.23
C ILE A 46 -16.52 13.42 11.47
N VAL A 47 -17.48 14.12 10.87
CA VAL A 47 -18.93 13.80 10.97
C VAL A 47 -19.30 12.54 10.18
N ARG A 48 -18.75 12.35 8.97
CA ARG A 48 -18.95 11.13 8.16
C ARG A 48 -17.64 10.70 7.51
N SER A 49 -17.24 9.45 7.75
CA SER A 49 -16.03 8.88 7.13
C SER A 49 -16.29 8.49 5.67
N ARG A 50 -15.40 8.88 4.76
CA ARG A 50 -15.40 8.40 3.36
C ARG A 50 -15.35 6.86 3.21
N HIS A 51 -14.96 6.16 4.27
CA HIS A 51 -14.93 4.69 4.27
C HIS A 51 -16.26 4.06 4.68
N ALA A 52 -17.20 4.85 5.22
CA ALA A 52 -18.52 4.36 5.59
C ALA A 52 -19.34 3.97 4.34
N ALA A 53 -19.20 4.73 3.25
CA ALA A 53 -19.89 4.45 1.98
C ALA A 53 -19.32 3.22 1.24
N LYS A 54 -18.04 2.87 1.46
CA LYS A 54 -17.38 1.72 0.81
C LYS A 54 -17.68 0.36 1.45
N ARG A 55 -18.50 0.32 2.50
CA ARG A 55 -18.93 -0.92 3.20
C ARG A 55 -20.40 -1.29 2.93
N LYS A 56 -21.10 -0.52 2.08
CA LYS A 56 -22.32 -1.00 1.42
C LYS A 56 -21.92 -1.74 0.16
#